data_AF-A0A959LP28-F1
#
_entry.id   AF-A0A959LP28-F1
#
_cell.length_a   1.000
_cell.length_b   1.000
_cell.length_c   1.000
_cell.angle_alpha   90.00
_cell.angle_beta   90.00
_cell.angle_gamma   90.00
#
_symmetry.space_group_name_H-M   'P 1'
#
loop_
_entity.id
_entity.type
_entity.pdbx_description
1 polymer ?
#
loop_
_entity_poly.entity_id
_entity_poly.type
_entity_poly.pdbx_seq_one_letter_code
_entity_poly.pdbx_strand_id
1 'polypeptide(L)' 'QRFGEMEVWALEAYGAANILQELLTLKSDDIIGRAKTYESIVKGENVPRPGIPESFNVLVNELRGLGLELKFD' A
#
# COMPACT_ATOMS: atom_id res chain seq x y z
N GLN A 1 5.84 -13.73 4.91
CA GLN A 1 4.74 -14.59 4.45
C GLN A 1 4.02 -13.89 3.31
N ARG A 2 3.55 -14.63 2.29
CA ARG A 2 2.71 -14.03 1.24
C ARG A 2 1.31 -13.81 1.80
N PHE A 3 0.85 -12.56 1.79
CA PHE A 3 -0.56 -12.25 2.00
C PHE A 3 -1.29 -12.39 0.66
N GLY A 4 -2.24 -13.32 0.58
CA GLY A 4 -2.89 -13.74 -0.66
C GLY A 4 -4.25 -13.10 -0.90
N GLU A 5 -4.77 -13.29 -2.11
CA GLU A 5 -6.08 -12.77 -2.54
C GLU A 5 -7.23 -13.26 -1.66
N MET A 6 -7.25 -14.55 -1.29
CA MET A 6 -8.28 -15.09 -0.39
C MET A 6 -8.24 -14.47 1.01
N GLU A 7 -7.06 -14.06 1.48
CA GLU A 7 -6.90 -13.41 2.79
C GLU A 7 -7.34 -11.93 2.73
N VAL A 8 -7.11 -11.26 1.59
CA VAL A 8 -7.68 -9.93 1.29
C VAL A 8 -9.20 -9.99 1.33
N TRP A 9 -9.81 -10.94 0.61
CA TRP A 9 -11.27 -11.10 0.61
C TRP A 9 -11.84 -11.35 2.01
N ALA A 10 -11.14 -12.14 2.82
CA ALA A 10 -11.55 -12.37 4.20
C ALA A 10 -11.57 -11.04 5.00
N LEU A 11 -10.51 -10.22 4.92
CA LEU A 11 -10.46 -8.93 5.61
C LEU A 11 -11.51 -7.94 5.10
N GLU A 12 -11.78 -7.94 3.79
CA GLU A 12 -12.84 -7.13 3.19
C GLU A 12 -14.22 -7.55 3.70
N ALA A 13 -14.50 -8.85 3.79
CA ALA A 13 -15.75 -9.38 4.33
C ALA A 13 -15.97 -9.01 5.80
N TYR A 14 -14.89 -8.90 6.58
CA TYR A 14 -14.92 -8.39 7.95
C TYR A 14 -15.08 -6.87 8.04
N GLY A 15 -14.98 -6.13 6.93
CA GLY A 15 -15.00 -4.67 6.91
C GLY A 15 -13.75 -4.03 7.52
N ALA A 16 -12.63 -4.75 7.56
CA ALA A 16 -11.40 -4.34 8.23
C ALA A 16 -10.54 -3.39 7.36
N ALA A 17 -11.12 -2.29 6.89
CA ALA A 17 -10.51 -1.39 5.91
C ALA A 17 -9.17 -0.80 6.37
N ASN A 18 -9.06 -0.34 7.62
CA ASN A 18 -7.81 0.23 8.15
C ASN A 18 -6.68 -0.81 8.20
N ILE A 19 -6.99 -2.04 8.61
CA ILE A 19 -6.02 -3.13 8.70
C ILE A 19 -5.56 -3.50 7.29
N LEU A 20 -6.50 -3.66 6.36
CA LEU A 20 -6.19 -4.00 4.98
C LEU A 20 -5.32 -2.92 4.31
N GLN A 21 -5.66 -1.64 4.52
CA GLN A 21 -4.87 -0.53 4.00
C GLN A 21 -3.43 -0.57 4.53
N GLU A 22 -3.25 -0.73 5.85
CA GLU A 22 -1.92 -0.83 6.46
C GLU A 22 -1.11 -2.00 5.90
N LEU A 23 -1.75 -3.16 5.70
CA LEU A 23 -1.10 -4.38 5.23
C LEU A 23 -0.63 -4.28 3.78
N LEU A 24 -1.42 -3.63 2.92
CA LEU A 24 -1.14 -3.47 1.49
C LEU A 24 -0.24 -2.27 1.16
N THR A 25 -0.01 -1.35 2.10
CA THR A 25 0.79 -0.14 1.89
C THR A 25 2.01 -0.09 2.82
N LEU A 26 1.82 0.36 4.08
CA LEU A 26 2.88 0.64 5.05
C LEU A 26 3.74 -0.59 5.37
N LYS A 27 3.16 -1.79 5.35
CA LYS A 27 3.88 -3.04 5.64
C LYS A 27 4.56 -3.67 4.43
N SER A 28 4.16 -3.33 3.20
CA SER A 28 4.63 -3.99 1.98
C SER A 28 5.41 -3.04 1.07
N ASP A 29 4.77 -1.96 0.61
CA ASP A 29 5.09 -1.37 -0.70
C ASP A 29 5.13 0.17 -0.72
N ASP A 30 4.91 0.83 0.42
CA ASP A 30 5.18 2.25 0.60
C ASP A 30 6.60 2.46 1.17
N ILE A 31 7.55 2.82 0.31
CA ILE A 31 8.98 2.95 0.69
C ILE A 31 9.17 4.03 1.77
N ILE A 32 8.56 5.21 1.58
CA ILE A 32 8.72 6.35 2.49
C ILE A 32 7.89 6.13 3.75
N GLY A 33 6.64 5.66 3.58
CA GLY A 33 5.71 5.39 4.68
C GLY A 33 6.23 4.32 5.63
N ARG A 34 6.91 3.28 5.13
CA ARG A 34 7.49 2.23 5.97
C ARG A 34 8.57 2.74 6.93
N ALA A 35 9.48 3.58 6.43
CA ALA A 35 10.55 4.16 7.26
C ALA A 35 9.97 5.09 8.34
N LYS A 36 9.02 5.95 7.96
CA LYS A 36 8.34 6.85 8.89
C LYS A 36 7.51 6.07 9.93
N THR A 37 6.83 5.01 9.50
CA THR A 37 6.07 4.14 10.42
C THR A 37 6.98 3.51 11.46
N TYR A 38 8.15 3.02 11.06
CA TYR A 38 9.14 2.50 11.99
C TYR A 38 9.60 3.57 12.99
N GLU A 39 9.92 4.77 12.51
CA GLU A 39 10.30 5.90 13.37
C GLU A 39 9.20 6.29 14.36
N SER A 40 7.94 6.39 13.90
CA SER A 40 6.79 6.70 14.75
C SER A 40 6.57 5.64 15.83
N ILE A 41 6.72 4.35 15.50
CA ILE A 41 6.60 3.25 16.48
C ILE A 41 7.70 3.37 17.55
N VAL A 42 8.94 3.65 17.15
CA VAL A 42 10.07 3.81 18.10
C VAL A 42 9.88 5.02 19.01
N LYS A 43 9.32 6.12 18.48
CA LYS A 43 9.07 7.35 19.23
C LYS A 43 7.76 7.34 20.05
N GLY A 44 6.89 6.35 19.85
CA GLY A 44 5.56 6.33 20.44
C GLY A 44 4.60 7.37 19.86
N GLU A 45 4.84 7.80 18.62
CA GLU A 45 3.99 8.72 17.89
C GLU A 45 2.96 7.97 17.04
N ASN A 46 1.89 8.66 16.62
CA ASN A 46 0.89 8.06 15.74
C ASN A 46 1.48 7.73 14.37
N VAL A 47 1.04 6.59 13.83
CA VAL A 47 1.43 6.10 12.50
C VAL A 47 1.00 7.12 11.42
N PRO A 48 1.88 7.46 10.47
CA PRO A 48 1.55 8.39 9.39
C PRO A 48 0.49 7.82 8.45
N ARG A 49 -0.16 8.71 7.67
CA ARG A 49 -1.08 8.27 6.63
C ARG A 49 -0.35 7.52 5.51
N PRO A 50 -0.89 6.40 5.01
CA PRO A 50 -0.28 5.67 3.90
C PRO A 50 -0.32 6.43 2.58
N GLY A 51 0.71 6.22 1.75
CA GLY A 51 0.79 6.72 0.38
C GLY A 51 0.32 5.70 -0.67
N ILE A 52 0.67 5.99 -1.93
CA ILE A 52 0.42 5.10 -3.08
C ILE A 52 1.51 4.00 -3.09
N PRO A 53 1.16 2.72 -3.27
CA PRO A 53 2.12 1.63 -3.44
C PRO A 53 3.02 1.81 -4.67
N GLU A 54 4.30 1.46 -4.57
CA GLU A 54 5.21 1.55 -5.73
C GLU A 54 4.87 0.56 -6.84
N SER A 55 4.29 -0.60 -6.53
CA SER A 55 3.79 -1.55 -7.54
C SER A 55 2.75 -0.92 -8.48
N PHE A 56 1.96 0.04 -7.99
CA PHE A 56 1.03 0.78 -8.84
C PHE A 56 1.76 1.72 -9.81
N ASN A 57 2.82 2.38 -9.37
CA ASN A 57 3.66 3.20 -10.26
C ASN A 57 4.33 2.34 -11.34
N VAL A 58 4.78 1.13 -10.98
CA VAL A 58 5.32 0.16 -11.95
C VAL A 58 4.26 -0.21 -12.98
N LEU A 59 3.04 -0.56 -12.54
CA LEU A 59 1.93 -0.86 -13.45
C LEU A 59 1.65 0.29 -14.43
N VAL A 60 1.62 1.54 -13.94
CA VAL A 60 1.40 2.72 -14.79
C VAL A 60 2.53 2.86 -15.84
N ASN A 61 3.77 2.61 -15.44
CA ASN A 61 4.91 2.68 -16.37
C ASN A 61 4.90 1.54 -17.39
N GLU A 62 4.49 0.33 -17.01
CA GLU A 62 4.30 -0.80 -17.93
C GLU A 62 3.22 -0.50 -18.98
N LEU A 63 2.10 0.08 -18.56
CA LEU A 63 1.03 0.48 -19.47
C LEU A 63 1.46 1.60 -20.43
N ARG A 64 2.25 2.57 -19.95
CA ARG A 64 2.89 3.58 -20.82
C ARG A 64 3.85 2.96 -21.83
N GLY A 65 4.57 1.90 -21.47
CA GLY A 65 5.41 1.12 -22.38
C GLY A 65 4.62 0.48 -23.52
N LEU A 66 3.34 0.17 -23.31
CA LEU A 66 2.40 -0.31 -24.33
C LEU A 66 1.76 0.82 -25.16
N GLY A 67 2.14 2.08 -24.92
CA GLY A 67 1.56 3.24 -25.59
C GLY A 67 0.21 3.69 -25.01
N LEU A 68 -0.18 3.18 -23.83
CA LEU A 68 -1.40 3.59 -23.14
C LEU A 68 -1.10 4.77 -22.19
N GLU A 69 -1.74 5.91 -22.42
CA GLU A 69 -1.62 7.08 -21.54
C GLU A 69 -2.70 7.04 -20.44
N LEU A 70 -2.26 6.92 -19.19
CA LEU A 70 -3.12 7.05 -18.02
C LEU A 70 -2.93 8.44 -17.38
N LYS A 71 -4.06 9.11 -17.13
CA LYS A 71 -4.13 10.37 -16.37
C LYS A 71 -5.01 10.15 -15.14
N PHE A 72 -4.54 10.66 -14.01
CA PHE A 72 -5.28 10.67 -12.75
C PHE A 72 -5.53 12.15 -12.42
N ASP A 73 -6.80 12.57 -12.44
CA ASP A 73 -7.25 13.90 -12.00
C ASP A 73 -7.44 13.95 -10.48
#